data_AF-A0A6A0HLK1-F1
#
_entry.id   AF-A0A6A0HLK1-F1
#
_cell.length_a   1.000
_cell.length_b   1.000
_cell.length_c   1.000
_cell.angle_alpha   90.00
_cell.angle_beta   90.00
_cell.angle_gamma   90.00
#
_symmetry.space_group_name_H-M   'P 1'
#
loop_
_entity.id
_entity.type
_entity.pdbx_description
1 polymer ?
#
loop_
_entity_poly.entity_id
_entity_poly.type
_entity_poly.pdbx_seq_one_letter_code
_entity_poly.pdbx_strand_id
1 'polypeptide(L)' 'MGHGVILGVRNPGGREVLALVAANQNLSANTVTAATQEAEVILVSVPVSALTEVARNLGEVKNKIIIAATNLE' A
#
# COMPACT_ATOMS: atom_id res chain seq x y z
N MET A 1 -0.27 21.96 -2.11
CA MET A 1 0.21 20.86 -2.96
C MET A 1 0.79 19.81 -2.03
N GLY A 2 0.21 18.62 -1.99
CA GLY A 2 0.61 17.53 -1.08
C GLY A 2 0.41 16.18 -1.75
N HIS A 3 0.95 15.12 -1.16
CA HIS A 3 0.83 13.77 -1.71
C HIS A 3 -0.53 13.17 -1.32
N GLY A 4 -1.13 12.41 -2.24
CA GLY A 4 -2.21 11.49 -1.93
C GLY A 4 -1.64 10.12 -1.58
N VAL A 5 -2.21 9.46 -0.58
CA VAL A 5 -1.78 8.11 -0.16
C VAL A 5 -2.94 7.15 -0.34
N ILE A 6 -2.67 6.01 -0.97
CA ILE A 6 -3.61 4.89 -1.09
C ILE A 6 -3.07 3.73 -0.24
N LEU A 7 -3.80 3.33 0.79
CA LEU A 7 -3.50 2.13 1.56
C LEU A 7 -3.86 0.91 0.73
N GLY A 8 -2.83 0.20 0.24
CA GLY A 8 -3.00 -1.12 -0.37
C GLY A 8 -3.20 -2.18 0.72
N VAL A 9 -4.43 -2.60 0.96
CA VAL A 9 -4.79 -3.54 2.04
C VAL A 9 -5.62 -4.71 1.50
N ARG A 10 -5.66 -5.81 2.25
CA ARG A 10 -6.47 -6.99 1.87
C ARG A 10 -7.97 -6.72 1.94
N ASN A 11 -8.43 -5.95 2.93
CA ASN A 11 -9.84 -5.59 3.11
C ASN A 11 -10.00 -4.08 3.35
N PRO A 12 -10.26 -3.28 2.30
CA PRO A 12 -10.45 -1.83 2.43
C PRO A 12 -11.67 -1.43 3.27
N GLY A 13 -12.69 -2.29 3.35
CA GLY A 13 -13.88 -2.09 4.18
C GLY A 13 -13.70 -2.51 5.65
N GLY A 14 -12.49 -2.94 6.03
CA GLY A 14 -12.20 -3.30 7.42
C GLY A 14 -12.35 -2.09 8.35
N ARG A 15 -12.95 -2.31 9.53
CA ARG A 15 -13.24 -1.24 10.51
C ARG A 15 -12.03 -0.35 10.83
N GLU A 16 -10.86 -0.95 11.01
CA GLU A 16 -9.60 -0.23 11.32
C GLU A 16 -9.12 0.62 10.15
N VAL A 17 -9.24 0.10 8.92
CA VAL A 17 -8.88 0.81 7.70
C VAL A 17 -9.80 2.01 7.49
N LEU A 18 -11.11 1.81 7.65
CA LEU A 18 -12.09 2.88 7.55
C LEU A 18 -11.86 3.97 8.60
N ALA A 19 -11.54 3.59 9.83
CA ALA A 19 -11.20 4.54 10.90
C ALA A 19 -9.93 5.34 10.56
N LEU A 20 -8.89 4.68 10.02
CA LEU A 20 -7.65 5.34 9.62
C LEU A 20 -7.87 6.32 8.45
N VAL A 21 -8.64 5.92 7.44
CA VAL A 21 -9.02 6.78 6.31
C VAL A 21 -9.84 7.99 6.80
N ALA A 22 -10.82 7.79 7.67
CA ALA A 22 -11.63 8.89 8.20
C ALA A 22 -10.83 9.90 9.04
N ALA A 23 -9.75 9.46 9.69
CA ALA A 23 -8.91 10.29 10.54
C ALA A 23 -7.84 11.11 9.79
N ASN A 24 -7.60 10.85 8.50
CA ASN A 24 -6.51 11.46 7.75
C ASN A 24 -7.01 12.11 6.45
N GLN A 25 -6.53 13.32 6.18
CA GLN A 25 -6.78 13.98 4.90
C GLN A 25 -5.89 13.38 3.80
N ASN A 26 -6.41 13.32 2.57
CA ASN A 26 -5.70 12.79 1.39
C ASN A 26 -5.26 11.31 1.51
N LEU A 27 -5.97 10.54 2.33
CA LEU A 27 -5.79 9.10 2.49
C LEU A 27 -7.02 8.37 1.93
N SER A 28 -6.80 7.33 1.13
CA SER A 28 -7.82 6.38 0.73
C SER A 28 -7.33 4.96 0.97
N ALA A 29 -8.20 3.96 0.80
CA ALA A 29 -7.82 2.57 0.88
C ALA A 29 -8.40 1.78 -0.29
N ASN A 30 -7.61 0.87 -0.84
CA ASN A 30 -8.02 0.00 -1.92
C ASN A 30 -7.32 -1.37 -1.77
N THR A 31 -7.68 -2.34 -2.62
CA THR A 31 -6.94 -3.60 -2.68
C THR A 31 -5.48 -3.35 -3.07
N VAL A 32 -4.55 -4.21 -2.64
CA VAL A 32 -3.11 -4.08 -2.95
C VAL A 32 -2.88 -3.88 -4.45
N THR A 33 -3.53 -4.67 -5.29
CA THR A 33 -3.40 -4.59 -6.76
C THR A 33 -3.94 -3.28 -7.32
N ALA A 34 -5.13 -2.85 -6.89
CA ALA A 34 -5.72 -1.60 -7.38
C ALA A 34 -4.91 -0.37 -6.93
N ALA A 35 -4.46 -0.34 -5.66
CA ALA A 35 -3.58 0.69 -5.15
C ALA A 35 -2.25 0.74 -5.94
N THR A 36 -1.70 -0.41 -6.31
CA THR A 36 -0.48 -0.51 -7.11
C THR A 36 -0.65 0.05 -8.52
N GLN A 37 -1.78 -0.22 -9.17
CA GLN A 37 -2.08 0.30 -10.51
C GLN A 37 -2.12 1.83 -10.52
N GLU A 38 -2.74 2.43 -9.51
CA GLU A 38 -2.89 3.88 -9.38
C GLU A 38 -1.62 4.59 -8.92
N ALA A 39 -0.83 3.97 -8.03
CA ALA A 39 0.32 4.62 -7.39
C ALA A 39 1.54 4.77 -8.34
N GLU A 40 2.20 5.92 -8.30
CA GLU A 40 3.49 6.15 -8.99
C GLU A 40 4.68 5.62 -8.17
N VAL A 41 4.54 5.67 -6.84
CA VAL A 41 5.53 5.19 -5.86
C VAL A 41 4.84 4.22 -4.89
N ILE A 42 5.44 3.05 -4.72
CA ILE A 42 4.93 1.97 -3.87
C ILE A 42 5.84 1.81 -2.66
N LEU A 43 5.32 2.07 -1.46
CA LEU A 43 6.00 1.82 -0.20
C LEU A 43 5.54 0.48 0.37
N VAL A 44 6.46 -0.46 0.54
CA VAL A 44 6.19 -1.78 1.13
C VAL A 44 6.73 -1.79 2.56
N SER A 45 5.83 -1.79 3.54
CA SER A 45 6.14 -1.71 4.97
C SER A 45 5.58 -2.91 5.74
N VAL A 46 5.97 -4.12 5.33
CA VAL A 46 5.54 -5.39 5.96
C VAL A 46 6.74 -6.14 6.56
N PRO A 47 6.54 -7.12 7.46
CA PRO A 47 7.63 -7.99 7.91
C PRO A 47 8.32 -8.70 6.73
N VAL A 48 9.62 -9.00 6.86
CA VAL A 48 10.40 -9.70 5.82
C VAL A 48 9.74 -10.99 5.36
N SER A 49 9.15 -11.75 6.29
CA SER A 49 8.45 -13.01 6.01
C SER A 49 7.25 -12.85 5.08
N ALA A 50 6.63 -11.67 5.02
CA ALA A 50 5.50 -11.36 4.17
C ALA A 50 5.91 -10.70 2.83
N LEU A 51 7.16 -10.30 2.67
CA LEU A 51 7.62 -9.50 1.51
C LEU A 51 7.38 -10.24 0.18
N THR A 52 7.67 -11.54 0.13
CA THR A 52 7.46 -12.36 -1.07
C THR A 52 5.98 -12.49 -1.45
N GLU A 53 5.08 -12.63 -0.45
CA GLU A 53 3.63 -12.68 -0.70
C GLU A 53 3.15 -11.32 -1.23
N VAL A 54 3.57 -10.23 -0.59
CA VAL A 54 3.19 -8.88 -1.02
C VAL A 54 3.70 -8.57 -2.42
N ALA A 55 4.95 -8.89 -2.73
CA ALA A 55 5.54 -8.66 -4.04
C ALA A 55 4.74 -9.36 -5.16
N ARG A 56 4.21 -10.56 -4.91
CA ARG A 56 3.35 -11.28 -5.86
C ARG A 56 1.99 -10.61 -6.07
N ASN A 57 1.46 -9.96 -5.03
CA ASN A 57 0.15 -9.31 -5.06
C ASN A 57 0.17 -7.88 -5.64
N LEU A 58 1.34 -7.26 -5.78
CA LEU A 58 1.50 -5.94 -6.41
C LEU A 58 1.02 -5.95 -7.88
N GLY A 59 1.25 -7.03 -8.61
CA GLY A 59 0.92 -7.10 -10.04
C GLY A 59 1.95 -6.38 -10.91
N GLU A 60 1.49 -5.65 -11.93
CA GLU A 60 2.38 -4.93 -12.87
C GLU A 60 2.96 -3.65 -12.22
N VAL A 61 4.29 -3.52 -12.26
CA VAL A 61 5.04 -2.45 -11.60
C VAL A 61 6.04 -1.73 -12.50
N LYS A 62 6.00 -2.00 -13.81
CA LYS A 62 6.88 -1.33 -14.79
C LYS A 62 6.76 0.20 -14.67
N ASN A 63 7.91 0.86 -14.70
CA ASN A 63 8.07 2.32 -14.57
C ASN A 63 7.62 2.91 -13.22
N LYS A 64 7.36 2.10 -12.20
CA LYS A 64 7.05 2.55 -10.84
C LYS A 64 8.28 2.45 -9.94
N ILE A 65 8.35 3.29 -8.90
CA ILE A 65 9.39 3.21 -7.87
C ILE A 65 8.87 2.34 -6.72
N ILE A 66 9.63 1.33 -6.30
CA ILE A 66 9.32 0.51 -5.13
C ILE A 66 10.32 0.81 -4.03
N ILE A 67 9.82 1.17 -2.85
CA ILE A 67 10.61 1.41 -1.64
C ILE A 67 10.26 0.30 -0.64
N ALA A 68 11.23 -0.52 -0.28
CA ALA A 68 11.09 -1.46 0.82
C ALA A 68 11.48 -0.76 2.13
N ALA A 69 10.49 -0.50 2.98
CA ALA A 69 10.66 0.05 4.33
C ALA A 69 10.32 -1.04 5.36
N THR A 70 11.04 -2.14 5.25
CA THR A 70 10.93 -3.32 6.10
C THR A 70 12.06 -3.31 7.12
N ASN A 71 11.74 -3.60 8.38
CA ASN A 71 12.76 -3.87 9.39
C ASN A 71 13.38 -5.24 9.14
N LEU A 72 14.72 -5.28 9.05
CA LEU A 72 15.49 -6.52 9.06
C LEU A 72 15.83 -6.80 10.53
N GLU A 73 15.31 -7.91 11.06
CA GLU A 73 15.81 -8.45 12.34
C GLU A 73 17.20 -9.07 12.16
#